data_AF-A0A3D5MHV9-F1
#
_entry.id   AF-A0A3D5MHV9-F1
#
_cell.length_a   1.000
_cell.length_b   1.000
_cell.length_c   1.000
_cell.angle_alpha   90.00
_cell.angle_beta   90.00
_cell.angle_gamma   90.00
#
_symmetry.space_group_name_H-M   'P 1'
#
loop_
_entity.id
_entity.type
_entity.pdbx_description
1 polymer ?
#
loop_
_entity_poly.entity_id
_entity_poly.type
_entity_poly.pdbx_seq_one_letter_code
_entity_poly.pdbx_strand_id
1 'polypeptide(L)'
;ANGGEPVFAPRPSDSEGRAWDVRALNEGEDADVLNRAILTDLENGAASVLIAGPVTADAGRLARALDAVALELAPVALDAGFEGVKAAEALSATAKGSPRAKLAFHLDPISAYAEAGGAPGDFAAVMAETAKLLNPKKTVLIPDTGA
;
A
#
# COMPACT_ATOMS: atom_id res chain seq x y z
N ALA A 1 -32.47 -2.39 -22.77
CA ALA A 1 -31.21 -2.75 -23.43
C ALA A 1 -30.28 -1.56 -23.33
N ASN A 2 -29.02 -1.82 -22.93
CA ASN A 2 -27.82 -0.97 -22.87
C ASN A 2 -27.07 -1.18 -21.54
N GLY A 3 -26.50 -2.37 -21.38
CA GLY A 3 -25.46 -2.63 -20.40
C GLY A 3 -24.36 -3.37 -21.14
N GLY A 4 -23.57 -2.63 -21.93
CA GLY A 4 -22.36 -3.20 -22.51
C GLY A 4 -21.51 -3.73 -21.37
N GLU A 5 -21.03 -4.97 -21.51
CA GLU A 5 -20.05 -5.53 -20.59
C GLU A 5 -18.93 -4.50 -20.39
N PRO A 6 -18.55 -4.15 -19.15
CA PRO A 6 -17.45 -3.21 -18.94
C PRO A 6 -16.23 -3.69 -19.71
N VAL A 7 -15.84 -2.93 -20.73
CA VAL A 7 -14.65 -3.23 -21.53
C VAL A 7 -13.46 -2.79 -20.70
N PHE A 8 -13.01 -3.67 -19.81
CA PHE A 8 -11.71 -3.48 -19.16
C PHE A 8 -10.61 -3.60 -20.21
N ALA A 9 -9.63 -2.70 -20.19
CA ALA A 9 -8.45 -2.86 -21.02
C ALA A 9 -7.76 -4.19 -20.65
N PRO A 10 -7.32 -5.01 -21.64
CA PRO A 10 -6.58 -6.21 -21.34
C PRO A 10 -5.31 -5.85 -20.56
N ARG A 11 -5.14 -6.46 -19.38
CA ARG A 11 -3.98 -6.21 -18.54
C ARG A 11 -2.72 -6.76 -19.22
N PRO A 12 -1.57 -6.07 -19.13
CA PRO A 12 -0.29 -6.62 -19.55
C PRO A 12 -0.07 -7.99 -18.90
N SER A 13 0.49 -8.94 -19.64
CA SER A 13 0.73 -10.30 -19.15
C SER A 13 2.16 -10.74 -19.40
N ASP A 14 2.67 -11.66 -18.58
CA ASP A 14 3.93 -12.33 -18.82
C ASP A 14 3.87 -13.30 -20.03
N SER A 15 4.99 -13.93 -20.35
CA SER A 15 5.09 -14.89 -21.46
C SER A 15 4.22 -16.14 -21.27
N GLU A 16 3.76 -16.41 -20.04
CA GLU A 16 2.87 -17.52 -19.70
C GLU A 16 1.39 -17.09 -19.67
N GLY A 17 1.10 -15.82 -20.01
CA GLY A 17 -0.25 -15.27 -20.05
C GLY A 17 -0.80 -14.86 -18.68
N ARG A 18 0.02 -14.84 -17.62
CA ARG A 18 -0.41 -14.33 -16.32
C ARG A 18 -0.40 -12.81 -16.33
N ALA A 19 -1.55 -12.23 -16.01
CA ALA A 19 -1.69 -10.78 -15.92
C ALA A 19 -0.80 -10.20 -14.81
N TRP A 20 -0.10 -9.11 -15.12
CA TRP A 20 0.66 -8.34 -14.15
C TRP A 20 -0.29 -7.66 -13.15
N ASP A 21 0.21 -7.47 -11.92
CA ASP A 21 -0.38 -6.55 -10.95
C ASP A 21 0.02 -5.13 -11.34
N VAL A 22 -0.93 -4.35 -11.85
CA VAL A 22 -0.72 -2.92 -12.10
C VAL A 22 -1.02 -2.21 -10.78
N ARG A 23 0.03 -1.77 -10.09
CA ARG A 23 -0.09 -1.03 -8.83
C ARG A 23 0.11 0.45 -9.04
N ALA A 24 -0.89 1.26 -8.72
CA ALA A 24 -0.79 2.70 -8.83
C ALA A 24 -0.16 3.32 -7.57
N LEU A 25 0.89 4.13 -7.73
CA LEU A 25 1.49 4.92 -6.66
C LEU A 25 0.70 6.21 -6.45
N ASN A 26 0.25 6.43 -5.22
CA ASN A 26 -0.48 7.61 -4.79
C ASN A 26 0.25 8.25 -3.60
N GLU A 27 0.92 9.39 -3.82
CA GLU A 27 1.71 10.08 -2.80
C GLU A 27 1.09 11.43 -2.44
N GLY A 28 1.03 11.72 -1.13
CA GLY A 28 0.58 13.04 -0.67
C GLY A 28 0.23 13.10 0.81
N GLU A 29 -0.18 14.30 1.25
CA GLU A 29 -0.57 14.57 2.63
C GLU A 29 -2.08 14.82 2.82
N ASP A 30 -2.78 15.27 1.77
CA ASP A 30 -4.21 15.55 1.78
C ASP A 30 -5.01 14.28 1.49
N ALA A 31 -5.74 13.80 2.51
CA ALA A 31 -6.50 12.56 2.42
C ALA A 31 -7.65 12.61 1.41
N ASP A 32 -8.30 13.76 1.21
CA ASP A 32 -9.41 13.88 0.27
C ASP A 32 -8.91 13.89 -1.18
N VAL A 33 -7.76 14.53 -1.41
CA VAL A 33 -7.08 14.51 -2.72
C VAL A 33 -6.64 13.09 -3.05
N LEU A 34 -5.99 12.41 -2.11
CA LEU A 34 -5.57 11.02 -2.27
C LEU A 34 -6.72 10.07 -2.52
N ASN A 35 -7.84 10.21 -1.79
CA ASN A 35 -9.01 9.35 -1.99
C ASN A 35 -9.52 9.41 -3.43
N ARG A 36 -9.66 10.63 -3.98
CA ARG A 36 -10.10 10.81 -5.37
C ARG A 36 -9.12 10.19 -6.37
N ALA A 37 -7.81 10.34 -6.14
CA ALA A 37 -6.79 9.77 -7.00
C ALA A 37 -6.81 8.22 -6.97
N ILE A 38 -6.85 7.64 -5.77
CA ILE A 38 -6.95 6.19 -5.55
C ILE A 38 -8.18 5.60 -6.26
N LEU A 39 -9.36 6.20 -6.07
CA LEU A 39 -10.57 5.72 -6.73
C LEU A 39 -10.47 5.84 -8.25
N THR A 40 -9.93 6.96 -8.74
CA THR A 40 -9.70 7.17 -10.18
C THR A 40 -8.80 6.09 -10.77
N ASP A 41 -7.70 5.73 -10.10
CA ASP A 41 -6.78 4.70 -10.57
C ASP A 41 -7.43 3.32 -10.59
N LEU A 42 -8.17 2.97 -9.53
CA LEU A 42 -8.87 1.69 -9.43
C LEU A 42 -10.01 1.57 -10.46
N GLU A 43 -10.76 2.65 -10.70
CA GLU A 43 -11.81 2.70 -11.72
C GLU A 43 -11.23 2.59 -13.14
N ASN A 44 -10.01 3.09 -13.36
CA ASN A 44 -9.30 3.00 -14.63
C ASN A 44 -8.48 1.71 -14.81
N GLY A 45 -8.59 0.75 -13.89
CA GLY A 45 -8.07 -0.61 -14.05
C GLY A 45 -6.78 -0.93 -13.31
N ALA A 46 -6.32 -0.06 -12.40
CA ALA A 46 -5.30 -0.46 -11.43
C ALA A 46 -5.82 -1.64 -10.59
N ALA A 47 -4.98 -2.65 -10.41
CA ALA A 47 -5.33 -3.85 -9.66
C ALA A 47 -5.08 -3.68 -8.15
N SER A 48 -4.17 -2.79 -7.78
CA SER A 48 -3.78 -2.48 -6.40
C SER A 48 -3.26 -1.04 -6.30
N VAL A 49 -3.09 -0.55 -5.08
CA VAL A 49 -2.50 0.78 -4.82
C VAL A 49 -1.34 0.70 -3.84
N LEU A 50 -0.35 1.57 -4.06
CA LEU A 50 0.71 1.90 -3.11
C LEU A 50 0.48 3.33 -2.65
N ILE A 51 0.33 3.55 -1.35
CA ILE A 51 0.13 4.88 -0.77
C ILE A 51 1.42 5.30 -0.08
N ALA A 52 1.95 6.46 -0.44
CA ALA A 52 3.17 7.00 0.14
C ALA A 52 2.95 8.35 0.82
N GLY A 53 3.83 8.68 1.76
CA GLY A 53 3.87 9.99 2.42
C GLY A 53 3.16 10.05 3.78
N PRO A 54 2.99 11.26 4.35
CA PRO A 54 2.61 11.45 5.76
C PRO A 54 1.23 10.87 6.14
N VAL A 55 0.34 10.71 5.16
CA VAL A 55 -0.98 10.10 5.36
C VAL A 55 -0.90 8.68 5.91
N THR A 56 0.16 7.94 5.57
CA THR A 56 0.30 6.51 5.89
C THR A 56 0.39 6.26 7.39
N ALA A 57 0.97 7.20 8.14
CA ALA A 57 1.23 7.11 9.57
C ALA A 57 0.07 7.65 10.45
N ASP A 58 -1.01 8.18 9.88
CA ASP A 58 -2.17 8.69 10.61
C ASP A 58 -3.42 7.87 10.27
N ALA A 59 -3.96 7.15 11.26
CA ALA A 59 -5.10 6.26 11.05
C ALA A 59 -6.37 6.99 10.58
N GLY A 60 -6.59 8.24 11.01
CA GLY A 60 -7.76 9.01 10.61
C GLY A 60 -7.65 9.51 9.17
N ARG A 61 -6.47 10.02 8.79
CA ARG A 61 -6.18 10.44 7.41
C ARG A 61 -6.15 9.26 6.46
N LEU A 62 -5.55 8.13 6.86
CA LEU A 62 -5.52 6.92 6.05
C LEU A 62 -6.92 6.33 5.84
N ALA A 63 -7.74 6.27 6.90
CA ALA A 63 -9.13 5.83 6.78
C ALA A 63 -9.93 6.72 5.82
N ARG A 64 -9.69 8.03 5.86
CA ARG A 64 -10.31 8.99 4.93
C ARG A 64 -9.81 8.85 3.51
N ALA A 65 -8.51 8.62 3.31
CA ALA A 65 -7.92 8.35 2.00
C ALA A 65 -8.47 7.05 1.38
N LEU A 66 -8.82 6.06 2.21
CA LEU A 66 -9.36 4.77 1.79
C LEU A 66 -10.89 4.69 1.82
N ASP A 67 -11.59 5.81 2.01
CA ASP A 67 -13.06 5.80 2.00
C ASP A 67 -13.60 5.29 0.65
N ALA A 68 -14.68 4.51 0.72
CA ALA A 68 -15.27 3.79 -0.42
C ALA A 68 -14.37 2.79 -1.18
N VAL A 69 -13.11 2.58 -0.75
CA VAL A 69 -12.23 1.57 -1.35
C VAL A 69 -12.63 0.17 -0.86
N ALA A 70 -12.91 -0.73 -1.79
CA ALA A 70 -13.18 -2.13 -1.47
C ALA A 70 -11.86 -2.88 -1.15
N LEU A 71 -11.40 -2.81 0.11
CA LEU A 71 -10.14 -3.42 0.60
C LEU A 71 -10.04 -4.94 0.39
N GLU A 72 -11.18 -5.57 0.14
CA GLU A 72 -11.32 -7.00 -0.17
C GLU A 72 -10.94 -7.34 -1.63
N LEU A 73 -11.08 -6.35 -2.51
CA LEU A 73 -10.87 -6.48 -3.95
C LEU A 73 -9.54 -5.86 -4.36
N ALA A 74 -9.26 -4.65 -3.86
CA ALA A 74 -8.06 -3.88 -4.17
C ALA A 74 -7.02 -4.03 -3.04
N PRO A 75 -5.90 -4.74 -3.27
CA PRO A 75 -4.80 -4.75 -2.33
C PRO A 75 -4.25 -3.34 -2.10
N VAL A 76 -4.00 -3.02 -0.82
CA VAL A 76 -3.45 -1.73 -0.40
C VAL A 76 -2.07 -1.95 0.22
N ALA A 77 -1.08 -1.29 -0.36
CA ALA A 77 0.27 -1.21 0.15
C ALA A 77 0.61 0.18 0.67
N LEU A 78 1.55 0.27 1.61
CA LEU A 78 2.01 1.52 2.19
C LEU A 78 3.52 1.67 2.04
N ASP A 79 3.97 2.82 1.58
CA ASP A 79 5.35 3.25 1.72
C ASP A 79 5.41 4.38 2.77
N ALA A 80 5.93 4.04 3.94
CA ALA A 80 6.01 4.94 5.08
C ALA A 80 7.45 5.20 5.54
N GLY A 81 8.45 4.73 4.79
CA GLY A 81 9.84 4.75 5.20
C GLY A 81 10.06 4.19 6.61
N PHE A 82 10.70 4.97 7.48
CA PHE A 82 10.95 4.58 8.87
C PHE A 82 9.70 4.51 9.77
N GLU A 83 8.57 5.09 9.35
CA GLU A 83 7.31 5.05 10.11
C GLU A 83 6.48 3.79 9.81
N GLY A 84 7.08 2.78 9.15
CA GLY A 84 6.41 1.56 8.71
C GLY A 84 5.55 0.89 9.79
N VAL A 85 6.07 0.77 11.02
CA VAL A 85 5.34 0.19 12.16
C VAL A 85 4.01 0.90 12.39
N LYS A 86 4.06 2.22 12.51
CA LYS A 86 2.90 3.08 12.76
C LYS A 86 1.92 3.03 11.59
N ALA A 87 2.44 2.98 10.37
CA ALA A 87 1.63 2.87 9.18
C ALA A 87 0.92 1.51 9.08
N ALA A 88 1.60 0.42 9.47
CA ALA A 88 0.99 -0.91 9.53
C ALA A 88 -0.14 -1.01 10.57
N GLU A 89 0.03 -0.36 11.73
CA GLU A 89 -1.03 -0.24 12.72
C GLU A 89 -2.22 0.57 12.20
N ALA A 90 -1.96 1.71 11.53
CA ALA A 90 -2.98 2.55 10.92
C ALA A 90 -3.81 1.80 9.86
N LEU A 91 -3.14 1.05 8.97
CA LEU A 91 -3.82 0.25 7.95
C LEU A 91 -4.61 -0.90 8.58
N SER A 92 -4.04 -1.58 9.57
CA SER A 92 -4.74 -2.64 10.31
C SER A 92 -6.00 -2.10 11.00
N ALA A 93 -5.93 -0.88 11.55
CA ALA A 93 -7.09 -0.23 12.18
C ALA A 93 -8.19 0.09 11.15
N THR A 94 -7.80 0.57 9.97
CA THR A 94 -8.72 0.89 8.87
C THR A 94 -9.45 -0.37 8.35
N ALA A 95 -8.75 -1.51 8.33
CA ALA A 95 -9.28 -2.77 7.83
C ALA A 95 -10.10 -3.59 8.86
N LYS A 96 -10.36 -3.09 10.07
CA LYS A 96 -11.06 -3.86 11.13
C LYS A 96 -12.44 -4.39 10.71
N GLY A 97 -13.12 -3.72 9.78
CA GLY A 97 -14.43 -4.13 9.24
C GLY A 97 -14.34 -5.10 8.05
N SER A 98 -13.13 -5.44 7.59
CA SER A 98 -12.87 -6.16 6.34
C SER A 98 -11.95 -7.37 6.63
N PRO A 99 -12.51 -8.49 7.12
CA PRO A 99 -11.72 -9.62 7.62
C PRO A 99 -10.93 -10.37 6.53
N ARG A 100 -11.24 -10.15 5.25
CA ARG A 100 -10.55 -10.76 4.12
C ARG A 100 -9.67 -9.73 3.37
N ALA A 101 -9.55 -8.51 3.92
CA ALA A 101 -8.83 -7.41 3.31
C ALA A 101 -7.42 -7.83 2.88
N LYS A 102 -7.05 -7.40 1.67
CA LYS A 102 -5.75 -7.72 1.07
C LYS A 102 -4.75 -6.63 1.46
N LEU A 103 -4.20 -6.71 2.66
CA LEU A 103 -3.25 -5.72 3.17
C LEU A 103 -1.82 -6.13 2.86
N ALA A 104 -1.03 -5.18 2.38
CA ALA A 104 0.40 -5.36 2.14
C ALA A 104 1.18 -4.28 2.91
N PHE A 105 1.69 -4.59 4.10
CA PHE A 105 2.25 -3.57 4.99
C PHE A 105 3.56 -2.93 4.51
N HIS A 106 4.24 -3.51 3.52
CA HIS A 106 5.42 -2.94 2.85
C HIS A 106 6.42 -2.32 3.84
N LEU A 107 6.73 -3.09 4.87
CA LEU A 107 7.68 -2.71 5.92
C LEU A 107 9.11 -2.91 5.41
N ASP A 108 9.72 -1.85 4.86
CA ASP A 108 11.10 -1.88 4.36
C ASP A 108 11.98 -0.76 4.94
N PRO A 109 12.47 -0.94 6.19
CA PRO A 109 13.41 0.01 6.79
C PRO A 109 14.78 0.04 6.10
N ILE A 110 15.13 -0.98 5.28
CA ILE A 110 16.44 -1.03 4.60
C ILE A 110 16.44 -0.06 3.42
N SER A 111 15.40 -0.08 2.58
CA SER A 111 15.29 0.89 1.49
C SER A 111 15.15 2.32 2.02
N ALA A 112 14.38 2.52 3.10
CA ALA A 112 14.31 3.82 3.78
C ALA A 112 15.69 4.32 4.25
N TYR A 113 16.54 3.43 4.78
CA TYR A 113 17.92 3.74 5.15
C TYR A 113 18.78 4.11 3.95
N ALA A 114 18.68 3.35 2.86
CA ALA A 114 19.44 3.59 1.65
C ALA A 114 19.10 4.95 1.02
N GLU A 115 17.81 5.29 0.94
CA GLU A 115 17.32 6.55 0.37
C GLU A 115 17.68 7.76 1.23
N ALA A 116 17.54 7.65 2.55
CA ALA A 116 17.88 8.73 3.47
C ALA A 116 19.40 8.92 3.66
N GLY A 117 20.22 7.99 3.14
CA GLY A 117 21.68 7.98 3.35
C GLY A 117 22.10 7.67 4.80
N GLY A 118 21.20 7.09 5.59
CA GLY A 118 21.39 6.84 7.02
C GLY A 118 20.06 6.78 7.78
N ALA A 119 20.09 6.23 9.00
CA ALA A 119 18.94 6.24 9.89
C ALA A 119 18.88 7.54 10.72
N PRO A 120 17.68 8.08 11.01
CA PRO A 120 17.52 9.21 11.93
C PRO A 120 17.84 8.87 13.40
N GLY A 121 18.12 7.60 13.71
CA GLY A 121 18.44 7.10 15.05
C GLY A 121 19.11 5.72 15.02
N ASP A 122 18.94 4.93 16.08
CA ASP A 122 19.49 3.56 16.14
C ASP A 122 18.76 2.63 15.15
N PHE A 123 19.40 2.37 14.01
CA PHE A 123 18.88 1.50 12.98
C PHE A 123 18.58 0.07 13.48
N ALA A 124 19.38 -0.45 14.42
CA ALA A 124 19.15 -1.79 14.96
C ALA A 124 17.85 -1.86 15.76
N ALA A 125 17.49 -0.78 16.45
CA ALA A 125 16.22 -0.67 17.15
C ALA A 125 15.03 -0.66 16.18
N VAL A 126 15.11 0.12 15.10
CA VAL A 126 14.09 0.15 14.03
C VAL A 126 13.89 -1.25 13.44
N MET A 127 14.98 -1.92 13.06
CA MET A 127 14.93 -3.29 12.52
C MET A 127 14.29 -4.28 13.50
N ALA A 128 14.61 -4.19 14.80
CA ALA A 128 14.04 -5.06 15.81
C ALA A 128 12.54 -4.83 16.02
N GLU A 129 12.06 -3.60 15.90
CA GLU A 129 10.64 -3.27 15.97
C GLU A 129 9.89 -3.78 14.74
N THR A 130 10.41 -3.52 13.54
CA THR A 130 9.86 -4.06 12.28
C THR A 130 9.79 -5.59 12.31
N ALA A 131 10.83 -6.27 12.80
CA ALA A 131 10.87 -7.73 12.89
C ALA A 131 9.78 -8.33 13.79
N LYS A 132 9.34 -7.62 14.84
CA LYS A 132 8.24 -8.10 15.71
C LYS A 132 6.89 -8.12 14.98
N LEU A 133 6.67 -7.20 14.05
CA LEU A 133 5.43 -7.11 13.26
C LEU A 133 5.40 -8.09 12.09
N LEU A 134 6.57 -8.48 11.59
CA LEU A 134 6.73 -9.51 10.58
C LEU A 134 6.43 -10.91 11.19
N ASN A 135 5.15 -11.22 11.40
CA ASN A 135 4.74 -12.58 11.68
C ASN A 135 4.93 -13.42 10.40
N PRO A 136 5.71 -14.51 10.41
CA PRO A 136 6.10 -15.26 9.20
C PRO A 136 4.95 -15.87 8.40
N LYS A 137 3.70 -15.81 8.90
CA LYS A 137 2.50 -16.31 8.22
C LYS A 137 1.70 -15.25 7.47
N LYS A 138 2.01 -13.95 7.59
CA LYS A 138 1.15 -12.87 7.07
C LYS A 138 1.87 -11.76 6.31
N THR A 139 3.20 -11.68 6.37
CA THR A 139 3.91 -10.54 5.79
C THR A 139 5.08 -11.00 4.93
N VAL A 140 5.07 -10.59 3.66
CA VAL A 140 6.21 -10.71 2.76
C VAL A 140 6.97 -9.39 2.85
N LEU A 141 8.27 -9.48 3.17
CA LEU A 141 9.19 -8.35 3.00
C LEU A 141 9.47 -8.24 1.49
N ILE A 142 9.00 -7.17 0.86
CA ILE A 142 9.29 -6.87 -0.55
C ILE A 142 10.34 -5.78 -0.51
N PRO A 143 11.62 -6.10 -0.75
CA PRO A 143 12.66 -5.09 -0.80
C PRO A 143 12.39 -4.20 -2.01
N ASP A 144 12.21 -2.90 -1.80
CA ASP A 144 12.01 -1.96 -2.90
C ASP A 144 13.38 -1.62 -3.49
N THR A 145 13.69 -2.17 -4.67
CA THR A 145 14.88 -1.76 -5.42
C THR A 145 14.54 -0.50 -6.18
N GLY A 146 14.59 0.64 -5.50
CA GLY A 146 14.44 1.96 -6.12
C GLY A 146 15.33 2.06 -7.36
N ALA A 147 14.71 2.39 -8.49
CA ALA A 147 15.38 2.72 -9.75
C ALA A 147 15.24 4.22 -10.02
#